data_AF-A0A2D6LQ94-F1
#
_entry.id   AF-A0A2D6LQ94-F1
#
_cell.length_a   1.000
_cell.length_b   1.000
_cell.length_c   1.000
_cell.angle_alpha   90.00
_cell.angle_beta   90.00
_cell.angle_gamma   90.00
#
_symmetry.space_group_name_H-M   'P 1'
#
loop_
_entity.id
_entity.type
_entity.pdbx_description
1 polymer ?
#
loop_
_entity_poly.entity_id
_entity_poly.type
_entity_poly.pdbx_seq_one_letter_code
_entity_poly.pdbx_strand_id
1 'polypeptide(L)'
;MRRLIYLKIAGRDVHLPKLIGSFIIFAAFLLFVQASASMFDSWDSAKEVDRCLQLAAANEARVEPDESIYPECREMAKDFLGIPVRSDQDGLSLRQFWGSLLGPIASVLIWLALLFVGLILYRSGELVLPIDETIREIPDVKRSFKKRKK
;
A
#
# COMPACT_ATOMS: atom_id res chain seq x y z
N MET A 1 40.78 -8.80 -4.71
CA MET A 1 39.98 -9.68 -5.59
C MET A 1 38.59 -9.79 -5.00
N ARG A 2 37.56 -9.25 -5.68
CA ARG A 2 36.16 -9.31 -5.22
C ARG A 2 35.64 -10.75 -5.41
N ARG A 3 35.12 -11.37 -4.34
CA ARG A 3 34.49 -12.68 -4.40
C ARG A 3 32.98 -12.50 -4.38
N LEU A 4 32.32 -12.83 -5.49
CA LEU A 4 30.87 -12.89 -5.60
C LEU A 4 30.36 -14.11 -4.82
N ILE A 5 29.45 -13.91 -3.87
CA ILE A 5 28.78 -15.01 -3.16
C ILE A 5 27.65 -15.53 -4.04
N TYR A 6 27.76 -16.80 -4.45
CA TYR A 6 26.71 -17.53 -5.18
C TYR A 6 25.93 -18.38 -4.18
N LEU A 7 24.66 -18.03 -3.97
CA LEU A 7 23.77 -18.81 -3.11
C LEU A 7 23.11 -19.90 -3.98
N LYS A 8 23.68 -21.11 -3.94
CA LYS A 8 23.14 -22.27 -4.65
C LYS A 8 21.97 -22.85 -3.88
N ILE A 9 20.76 -22.61 -4.38
CA ILE A 9 19.56 -23.31 -3.94
C ILE A 9 19.24 -24.34 -5.03
N ALA A 10 19.16 -25.63 -4.65
CA ALA A 10 18.86 -26.75 -5.56
C ALA A 10 19.84 -26.92 -6.76
N GLY A 11 21.09 -26.47 -6.64
CA GLY A 11 22.12 -26.67 -7.68
C GLY A 11 22.09 -25.68 -8.85
N ARG A 12 21.19 -24.67 -8.82
CA ARG A 12 21.12 -23.58 -9.82
C ARG A 12 21.51 -22.26 -9.15
N ASP A 13 22.28 -21.42 -9.84
CA ASP A 13 22.64 -20.09 -9.35
C ASP A 13 21.41 -19.19 -9.41
N VAL A 14 20.84 -18.84 -8.24
CA VAL A 14 19.65 -17.99 -8.17
C VAL A 14 20.09 -16.54 -7.95
N HIS A 15 19.75 -15.65 -8.89
CA HIS A 15 19.96 -14.22 -8.73
C HIS A 15 18.99 -13.66 -7.69
N LEU A 16 19.45 -13.54 -6.44
CA LEU A 16 18.71 -12.99 -5.30
C LEU A 16 17.96 -11.67 -5.60
N PRO A 17 18.53 -10.71 -6.36
CA PRO A 17 17.83 -9.47 -6.73
C PRO A 17 16.57 -9.68 -7.59
N LYS A 18 16.58 -10.67 -8.50
CA LYS A 18 15.41 -10.97 -9.35
C LYS A 18 14.26 -11.55 -8.52
N LEU A 19 14.59 -12.37 -7.52
CA LEU A 19 13.60 -12.95 -6.61
C LEU A 19 12.95 -11.86 -5.76
N ILE A 20 13.76 -10.98 -5.15
CA ILE A 20 13.26 -9.81 -4.40
C ILE A 20 12.39 -8.91 -5.31
N GLY A 21 12.86 -8.61 -6.52
CA GLY A 21 12.08 -7.80 -7.47
C GLY A 21 10.73 -8.42 -7.82
N SER A 22 10.68 -9.73 -8.08
CA SER A 22 9.42 -10.44 -8.38
C SER A 22 8.44 -10.41 -7.20
N PHE A 23 8.94 -10.56 -5.97
CA PHE A 23 8.13 -10.47 -4.76
C PHE A 23 7.56 -9.06 -4.56
N ILE A 24 8.38 -8.02 -4.75
CA ILE A 24 7.94 -6.62 -4.65
C ILE A 24 6.85 -6.32 -5.68
N ILE A 25 7.04 -6.72 -6.94
CA ILE A 25 6.05 -6.49 -8.00
C ILE A 25 4.72 -7.16 -7.63
N PHE A 26 4.77 -8.42 -7.19
CA PHE A 26 3.57 -9.16 -6.82
C PHE A 26 2.84 -8.50 -5.63
N ALA A 27 3.56 -8.16 -4.56
CA ALA A 27 2.98 -7.48 -3.40
C ALA A 27 2.41 -6.10 -3.76
N ALA A 28 3.15 -5.29 -4.53
CA ALA A 28 2.70 -3.98 -4.98
C ALA A 28 1.45 -4.08 -5.86
N PHE A 29 1.36 -5.11 -6.72
CA PHE A 29 0.19 -5.33 -7.55
C PHE A 29 -1.06 -5.68 -6.72
N LEU A 30 -0.94 -6.56 -5.72
CA LEU A 30 -2.06 -6.87 -4.83
C LEU A 30 -2.55 -5.64 -4.07
N LEU A 31 -1.62 -4.84 -3.54
CA LEU A 31 -1.96 -3.63 -2.79
C LEU A 31 -2.50 -2.52 -3.69
N PHE A 32 -2.05 -2.45 -4.95
CA PHE A 32 -2.63 -1.56 -5.96
C PHE A 32 -4.09 -1.90 -6.25
N VAL A 33 -4.43 -3.17 -6.40
CA VAL A 33 -5.82 -3.61 -6.60
C VAL A 33 -6.68 -3.26 -5.40
N GLN A 34 -6.19 -3.53 -4.17
CA GLN A 34 -6.89 -3.16 -2.95
C GLN A 34 -7.12 -1.65 -2.83
N ALA A 35 -6.09 -0.84 -3.10
CA ALA A 35 -6.19 0.60 -3.05
C ALA A 35 -7.17 1.14 -4.10
N SER A 36 -7.20 0.53 -5.29
CA SER A 36 -8.15 0.88 -6.35
C SER A 36 -9.58 0.60 -5.91
N ALA A 37 -9.85 -0.56 -5.30
CA ALA A 37 -11.16 -0.87 -4.74
C ALA A 37 -11.60 0.16 -3.68
N SER A 38 -10.71 0.50 -2.72
CA SER A 38 -11.02 1.51 -1.70
C SER A 38 -11.28 2.91 -2.28
N MET A 39 -10.65 3.25 -3.42
CA MET A 39 -10.88 4.51 -4.11
C MET A 39 -12.27 4.53 -4.74
N PHE A 40 -12.70 3.43 -5.35
CA PHE A 40 -14.05 3.32 -5.90
C PHE A 40 -15.12 3.35 -4.82
N ASP A 41 -14.92 2.66 -3.70
CA ASP A 41 -15.85 2.70 -2.57
C ASP A 41 -15.98 4.13 -2.02
N SER A 42 -14.86 4.84 -1.84
CA SER A 42 -14.86 6.23 -1.37
C SER A 42 -15.59 7.17 -2.33
N TRP A 43 -15.45 6.94 -3.64
CA TRP A 43 -16.12 7.72 -4.67
C TRP A 43 -17.63 7.49 -4.66
N ASP A 44 -18.06 6.23 -4.49
CA ASP A 44 -19.48 5.89 -4.42
C ASP A 44 -20.12 6.45 -3.14
N SER A 45 -19.46 6.29 -2.00
CA SER A 45 -19.90 6.89 -0.73
C SER A 45 -20.01 8.42 -0.81
N ALA A 46 -19.06 9.09 -1.47
CA ALA A 46 -19.12 10.55 -1.65
C ALA A 46 -20.33 10.98 -2.48
N LYS A 47 -20.69 10.22 -3.53
CA LYS A 47 -21.89 10.47 -4.33
C LYS A 47 -23.17 10.20 -3.57
N GLU A 48 -23.19 9.15 -2.76
CA GLU A 48 -24.36 8.78 -1.97
C GLU A 48 -24.65 9.84 -0.90
N VAL A 49 -23.61 10.32 -0.22
CA VAL A 49 -23.74 11.44 0.74
C VAL A 49 -24.25 12.71 0.04
N ASP A 50 -23.74 13.03 -1.15
CA ASP A 50 -24.21 14.21 -1.91
C ASP A 50 -25.70 14.11 -2.27
N ARG A 51 -26.16 12.92 -2.67
CA ARG A 51 -27.59 12.66 -2.94
C ARG A 51 -28.44 12.76 -1.66
N CYS A 52 -27.94 12.23 -0.54
CA CYS A 52 -28.61 12.30 0.75
C CYS A 52 -28.84 13.76 1.16
N LEU A 53 -27.83 14.61 1.02
CA LEU A 53 -27.91 16.05 1.32
C LEU A 53 -28.89 16.78 0.40
N GLN A 54 -28.87 16.50 -0.91
CA GLN A 54 -29.81 17.10 -1.87
C GLN A 54 -31.26 16.71 -1.56
N LEU A 55 -31.51 15.47 -1.15
CA LEU A 55 -32.84 15.02 -0.74
C LEU A 55 -33.29 15.68 0.57
N ALA A 56 -32.38 15.83 1.54
CA ALA A 56 -32.68 16.49 2.80
C ALA A 56 -33.07 17.97 2.58
N ALA A 57 -32.29 18.70 1.76
CA ALA A 57 -32.58 20.08 1.38
C ALA A 57 -33.89 20.22 0.58
N ALA A 58 -34.19 19.27 -0.31
CA ALA A 58 -35.44 19.28 -1.08
C ALA A 58 -36.68 19.00 -0.22
N ASN A 59 -36.55 18.17 0.83
CA ASN A 59 -37.64 17.87 1.75
C ASN A 59 -37.90 19.02 2.72
N GLU A 60 -36.85 19.69 3.20
CA GLU A 60 -36.95 20.90 4.02
C GLU A 60 -37.75 22.01 3.31
N ALA A 61 -37.64 22.10 1.98
CA ALA A 61 -38.41 23.06 1.17
C ALA A 61 -39.90 22.68 0.97
N ARG A 62 -40.32 21.45 1.30
CA ARG A 62 -41.65 20.92 0.95
C ARG A 62 -42.52 20.48 2.14
N VAL A 63 -41.94 20.10 3.26
CA VAL A 63 -42.64 19.48 4.40
C VAL A 63 -42.07 20.07 5.71
N GLU A 64 -42.88 20.15 6.77
CA GLU A 64 -42.37 20.43 8.13
C GLU A 64 -41.13 19.55 8.37
N PRO A 65 -40.00 20.12 8.83
CA PRO A 65 -38.70 19.47 8.79
C PRO A 65 -38.78 18.17 9.59
N ASP A 66 -38.78 17.04 8.88
CA ASP A 66 -38.63 15.73 9.51
C ASP A 66 -37.19 15.67 10.03
N GLU A 67 -37.04 16.02 11.32
CA GLU A 67 -35.77 16.20 12.04
C GLU A 67 -34.89 14.93 12.06
N SER A 68 -35.40 13.83 11.48
CA SER A 68 -34.82 12.49 11.45
C SER A 68 -33.85 12.22 10.29
N ILE A 69 -33.98 12.88 9.13
CA ILE A 69 -33.20 12.52 7.92
C ILE A 69 -31.80 13.18 7.90
N TYR A 70 -31.70 14.44 8.35
CA TYR A 70 -30.44 15.17 8.40
C TYR A 70 -29.34 14.53 9.28
N PRO A 71 -29.61 13.99 10.49
CA PRO A 71 -28.58 13.39 11.32
C PRO A 71 -27.97 12.14 10.66
N GLU A 72 -28.77 11.33 9.95
CA GLU A 72 -28.29 10.12 9.27
C GLU A 72 -27.29 10.46 8.15
N CYS A 73 -27.61 11.43 7.28
CA CYS A 73 -26.69 11.86 6.22
C CYS A 73 -25.38 12.42 6.81
N ARG A 74 -25.46 13.12 7.95
CA ARG A 74 -24.31 13.72 8.63
C ARG A 74 -23.41 12.69 9.28
N GLU A 75 -23.99 11.66 9.92
CA GLU A 75 -23.25 10.54 10.47
C GLU A 75 -22.56 9.76 9.36
N MET A 76 -23.25 9.49 8.26
CA MET A 76 -22.67 8.85 7.08
C MET A 76 -21.48 9.65 6.51
N ALA A 77 -21.62 10.97 6.36
CA ALA A 77 -20.53 11.83 5.90
C ALA A 77 -19.32 11.80 6.86
N LYS A 78 -19.57 11.73 8.16
CA LYS A 78 -18.52 11.70 9.18
C LYS A 78 -17.81 10.35 9.20
N ASP A 79 -18.55 9.26 9.12
CA ASP A 79 -18.00 7.90 9.25
C ASP A 79 -17.24 7.47 7.99
N PHE A 80 -17.75 7.81 6.81
CA PHE A 80 -17.13 7.39 5.55
C PHE A 80 -16.14 8.41 4.99
N LEU A 81 -16.43 9.71 5.11
CA LEU A 81 -15.59 10.76 4.52
C LEU A 81 -14.69 11.46 5.55
N GLY A 82 -14.99 11.33 6.85
CA GLY A 82 -14.26 12.05 7.89
C GLY A 82 -14.49 13.57 7.86
N ILE A 83 -15.52 14.03 7.16
CA ILE A 83 -15.76 15.46 6.91
C ILE A 83 -16.95 15.95 7.73
N PRO A 84 -16.82 17.06 8.48
CA PRO A 84 -17.97 17.70 9.10
C PRO A 84 -18.81 18.41 8.04
N VAL A 85 -20.07 18.00 7.93
CA VAL A 85 -21.09 18.69 7.12
C VAL A 85 -21.89 19.66 8.00
N ARG A 86 -22.14 20.87 7.51
CA ARG A 86 -22.98 21.87 8.18
C ARG A 86 -24.45 21.66 7.83
N SER A 87 -25.35 22.08 8.71
CA SER A 87 -26.79 21.90 8.55
C SER A 87 -27.43 22.77 7.46
N ASP A 88 -26.70 23.76 6.94
CA ASP A 88 -27.14 24.71 5.91
C ASP A 88 -26.55 24.39 4.52
N GLN A 89 -25.91 23.22 4.36
CA GLN A 89 -25.30 22.83 3.08
C GLN A 89 -26.21 21.89 2.29
N ASP A 90 -26.63 22.35 1.12
CA ASP A 90 -27.44 21.56 0.15
C ASP A 90 -26.65 20.46 -0.59
N GLY A 91 -25.34 20.38 -0.36
CA GLY A 91 -24.46 19.41 -1.02
C GLY A 91 -23.00 19.52 -0.59
N LEU A 92 -22.20 18.55 -1.02
CA LEU A 92 -20.76 18.53 -0.72
C LEU A 92 -20.04 19.63 -1.51
N SER A 93 -19.25 20.43 -0.82
CA SER A 93 -18.36 21.37 -1.50
C SER A 93 -17.36 20.60 -2.35
N LEU A 94 -16.99 21.15 -3.52
CA LEU A 94 -15.94 20.58 -4.37
C LEU A 94 -14.64 20.30 -3.58
N ARG A 95 -14.31 21.15 -2.59
CA ARG A 95 -13.15 20.97 -1.72
C ARG A 95 -13.30 19.78 -0.78
N GLN A 96 -14.50 19.56 -0.24
CA GLN A 96 -14.80 18.41 0.62
C GLN A 96 -14.77 17.12 -0.19
N PHE A 97 -15.38 17.13 -1.39
CA PHE A 97 -15.38 15.99 -2.31
C PHE A 97 -13.96 15.58 -2.74
N TRP A 98 -13.12 16.54 -3.17
CA TRP A 98 -11.74 16.22 -3.52
C TRP A 98 -10.88 15.88 -2.29
N GLY A 99 -11.20 16.47 -1.13
CA GLY A 99 -10.52 16.20 0.12
C GLY A 99 -10.68 14.75 0.57
N SER A 100 -11.88 14.17 0.47
CA SER A 100 -12.13 12.77 0.82
C SER A 100 -11.44 11.78 -0.14
N LEU A 101 -11.36 12.13 -1.43
CA LEU A 101 -10.74 11.29 -2.46
C LEU A 101 -9.21 11.33 -2.46
N LEU A 102 -8.61 12.36 -1.84
CA LEU A 102 -7.17 12.57 -1.91
C LEU A 102 -6.37 11.44 -1.26
N GLY A 103 -6.85 10.90 -0.13
CA GLY A 103 -6.24 9.78 0.57
C GLY A 103 -6.19 8.49 -0.27
N PRO A 104 -7.34 8.00 -0.76
CA PRO A 104 -7.38 6.83 -1.64
C PRO A 104 -6.57 7.00 -2.92
N ILE A 105 -6.64 8.17 -3.58
CA ILE A 105 -5.84 8.45 -4.79
C ILE A 105 -4.34 8.40 -4.48
N ALA A 106 -3.90 9.01 -3.37
CA ALA A 106 -2.49 8.96 -2.97
C ALA A 106 -2.02 7.53 -2.72
N SER A 107 -2.85 6.70 -2.07
CA SER A 107 -2.56 5.28 -1.86
C SER A 107 -2.34 4.53 -3.19
N VAL A 108 -3.26 4.71 -4.15
CA VAL A 108 -3.13 4.12 -5.49
C VAL A 108 -1.83 4.53 -6.18
N LEU A 109 -1.48 5.83 -6.13
CA LEU A 109 -0.26 6.36 -6.73
C LEU A 109 1.01 5.80 -6.05
N ILE A 110 1.02 5.62 -4.73
CA ILE A 110 2.14 5.04 -3.99
C ILE A 110 2.37 3.59 -4.45
N TRP A 111 1.32 2.78 -4.54
CA TRP A 111 1.47 1.38 -4.98
C TRP A 111 1.86 1.27 -6.44
N LEU A 112 1.36 2.16 -7.28
CA LEU A 112 1.79 2.27 -8.67
C LEU A 112 3.29 2.61 -8.77
N ALA A 113 3.77 3.57 -7.97
CA ALA A 113 5.18 3.93 -7.93
C ALA A 113 6.06 2.75 -7.45
N LEU A 114 5.62 2.01 -6.42
CA LEU A 114 6.32 0.81 -5.96
C LEU A 114 6.34 -0.30 -7.02
N LEU A 115 5.29 -0.43 -7.81
CA LEU A 115 5.25 -1.36 -8.94
C LEU A 115 6.32 -0.99 -9.97
N PHE A 116 6.45 0.30 -10.31
CA PHE A 116 7.53 0.81 -11.18
C PHE A 116 8.91 0.52 -10.60
N VAL A 117 9.14 0.78 -9.31
CA VAL A 117 10.42 0.50 -8.64
C VAL A 117 10.74 -1.00 -8.67
N GLY A 118 9.75 -1.85 -8.37
CA GLY A 118 9.88 -3.30 -8.45
C GLY A 118 10.24 -3.76 -9.87
N LEU A 119 9.64 -3.16 -10.89
CA LEU A 119 9.89 -3.45 -12.30
C LEU A 119 11.31 -3.05 -12.72
N ILE A 120 11.79 -1.88 -12.26
CA ILE A 120 13.18 -1.44 -12.45
C ILE A 120 14.15 -2.44 -11.80
N LEU A 121 13.91 -2.82 -10.54
CA LEU A 121 14.76 -3.79 -9.83
C LEU A 121 14.79 -5.15 -10.53
N TYR A 122 13.63 -5.66 -10.95
CA TYR A 122 13.51 -6.92 -11.67
C TYR A 122 14.26 -6.91 -13.01
N ARG A 123 14.14 -5.82 -13.77
CA ARG A 123 14.86 -5.63 -15.05
C ARG A 123 16.35 -5.38 -14.86
N SER A 124 16.75 -4.76 -13.76
CA SER A 124 18.13 -4.32 -13.55
C SER A 124 19.16 -5.46 -13.44
N GLY A 125 18.73 -6.71 -13.28
CA GLY A 125 19.37 -7.96 -13.74
C GLY A 125 20.77 -8.35 -13.22
N GLU A 126 21.64 -7.39 -13.00
CA GLU A 126 23.06 -7.49 -12.67
C GLU A 126 23.46 -6.45 -11.60
N LEU A 127 22.55 -6.10 -10.69
CA LEU A 127 22.96 -5.42 -9.46
C LEU A 127 23.76 -6.41 -8.59
N VAL A 128 25.04 -6.54 -8.93
CA VAL A 128 26.07 -7.10 -8.07
C VAL A 128 26.19 -6.15 -6.89
N LEU A 129 25.43 -6.42 -5.82
CA LEU A 129 25.66 -5.76 -4.54
C LEU A 129 27.03 -6.24 -4.04
N PRO A 130 28.03 -5.36 -3.92
CA PRO A 130 29.30 -5.71 -3.31
C PRO A 130 29.06 -5.81 -1.80
N ILE A 131 28.47 -6.93 -1.37
CA ILE A 131 28.38 -7.27 0.05
C ILE A 131 29.77 -7.79 0.42
N ASP A 132 30.63 -6.91 0.90
CA ASP A 132 31.91 -7.29 1.52
C ASP A 132 31.59 -7.96 2.87
N GLU A 133 31.20 -9.22 2.85
CA GLU A 133 31.16 -10.02 4.07
C GLU A 133 32.60 -10.31 4.50
N THR A 134 33.01 -9.75 5.64
CA THR A 134 34.22 -10.16 6.34
C THR A 134 34.01 -11.59 6.82
N ILE A 135 34.35 -12.56 5.96
CA ILE A 135 34.45 -13.97 6.36
C ILE A 135 35.52 -14.01 7.44
N ARG A 136 35.09 -14.08 8.71
CA ARG A 136 35.97 -14.38 9.83
C ARG A 136 36.34 -15.85 9.65
N GLU A 137 37.51 -16.11 9.08
CA GLU A 137 38.07 -17.45 9.03
C GLU A 137 38.15 -17.95 10.48
N ILE A 138 37.23 -18.84 10.85
CA ILE A 138 37.33 -19.56 12.12
C ILE A 138 38.49 -20.52 11.92
N PRO A 139 39.63 -20.34 12.61
CA PRO A 139 40.79 -21.19 12.37
C PRO A 139 40.41 -22.63 12.68
N ASP A 140 40.59 -23.51 11.70
CA ASP A 140 40.44 -24.96 11.88
C ASP A 140 41.39 -25.40 13.00
N VAL A 141 40.82 -25.65 14.18
CA VAL A 141 41.54 -26.24 15.30
C VAL A 141 41.92 -27.65 14.89
N LYS A 142 43.13 -27.81 14.33
CA LYS A 142 43.76 -29.11 14.10
C LYS A 142 43.81 -29.85 15.43
N ARG A 143 42.83 -30.75 15.65
CA ARG A 143 42.87 -31.72 16.75
C ARG A 143 44.05 -32.65 16.50
N SER A 144 45.19 -32.31 17.10
CA SER A 144 46.36 -33.18 17.21
C SER A 144 45.97 -34.39 18.05
N PHE A 145 45.51 -35.46 17.39
CA PHE A 145 45.41 -36.78 17.99
C PHE A 145 46.83 -37.32 18.16
N LYS A 146 47.47 -36.94 19.26
CA LYS A 146 48.73 -37.50 19.72
C LYS A 146 48.47 -38.96 20.11
N LYS A 147 48.71 -39.90 19.18
CA LYS A 147 48.69 -41.34 19.45
C LYS A 147 49.71 -41.64 20.57
N ARG A 148 49.21 -41.90 21.79
CA ARG A 148 49.99 -42.53 22.86
C ARG A 148 50.18 -43.99 22.47
N LYS A 149 51.40 -44.37 22.09
CA LYS A 149 51.83 -45.78 22.12
C LYS A 149 52.12 -46.14 23.57
N LYS A 150 51.47 -47.20 24.07
CA LYS A 150 51.99 -48.05 25.13
C LYS A 150 51.56 -49.48 24.81
#